data_AF-A0A161X775-F1
#
_entry.id   AF-A0A161X775-F1
#
_cell.length_a   1.000
_cell.length_b   1.000
_cell.length_c   1.000
_cell.angle_alpha   90.00
_cell.angle_beta   90.00
_cell.angle_gamma   90.00
#
_symmetry.space_group_name_H-M   'P 1'
#
loop_
_entity.id
_entity.type
_entity.pdbx_description
1 polymer ?
#
loop_
_entity_poly.entity_id
_entity_poly.type
_entity_poly.pdbx_seq_one_letter_code
_entity_poly.pdbx_strand_id
1 'polypeptide(L)'
;MGFPDPFSGAAAASEAQDAQPASGGSVFDTPPAQAVKAERPVAAGDGKVVLTFKGGAGYDAPWVVIHAADLADAYDQVSGENSTLLASLMKEVQAGGQFFSSLGSSAPKGGSGGGGGQRQQRAPQESAPGGQSRQCSHGEMVFKSGVGKNGKPWKAFMCPAPRNAPDQCDPDFLR
;
A
#
# COMPACT_ATOMS: atom_id res chain seq x y z
N MET A 1 -46.76 -13.64 -3.97
CA MET A 1 -45.97 -13.99 -2.77
C MET A 1 -45.12 -12.77 -2.44
N GLY A 2 -45.53 -11.97 -1.46
CA GLY A 2 -44.82 -10.77 -1.01
C GLY A 2 -43.94 -11.09 0.19
N PHE A 3 -42.70 -10.62 0.18
CA PHE A 3 -41.74 -10.82 1.27
C PHE A 3 -42.09 -9.87 2.45
N PRO A 4 -42.19 -10.35 3.70
CA PRO A 4 -42.52 -9.51 4.84
C PRO A 4 -41.37 -8.55 5.20
N ASP A 5 -41.73 -7.30 5.53
CA ASP A 5 -40.81 -6.24 5.92
C ASP A 5 -40.20 -6.51 7.32
N PRO A 6 -38.87 -6.62 7.44
CA PRO A 6 -38.19 -6.89 8.71
C PRO A 6 -38.25 -5.75 9.73
N PHE A 7 -38.83 -4.58 9.40
CA PHE A 7 -38.96 -3.46 10.32
C PHE A 7 -40.33 -3.37 11.02
N SER A 8 -41.29 -4.26 10.72
CA SER A 8 -42.62 -4.26 11.35
C SER A 8 -42.66 -4.80 12.80
N GLY A 9 -41.51 -5.17 13.37
CA GLY A 9 -41.39 -5.87 14.66
C GLY A 9 -40.87 -5.03 15.84
N ALA A 10 -40.86 -3.70 15.77
CA ALA A 10 -40.50 -2.87 16.93
C ALA A 10 -41.70 -2.72 17.87
N ALA A 11 -41.90 -3.72 18.73
CA ALA A 11 -42.80 -3.63 19.87
C ALA A 11 -42.33 -2.50 20.79
N ALA A 12 -43.17 -1.47 20.91
CA ALA A 12 -43.03 -0.40 21.89
C ALA A 12 -42.91 -1.02 23.29
N ALA A 13 -41.84 -0.68 23.98
CA ALA A 13 -41.61 -1.09 25.36
C ALA A 13 -42.68 -0.45 26.26
N SER A 14 -43.49 -1.33 26.87
CA SER A 14 -44.24 -1.20 28.12
C SER A 14 -44.49 0.23 28.64
N GLU A 15 -45.70 0.73 28.40
CA GLU A 15 -46.28 1.86 29.13
C GLU A 15 -46.32 1.55 30.64
N ALA A 16 -45.66 2.41 31.42
CA ALA A 16 -45.76 2.44 32.87
C ALA A 16 -47.06 3.16 33.26
N GLN A 17 -47.95 2.37 33.87
CA GLN A 17 -49.03 2.68 34.82
C GLN A 17 -49.45 4.15 35.06
N ASP A 18 -50.74 4.36 34.82
CA ASP A 18 -51.65 5.37 35.37
C ASP A 18 -51.27 5.97 36.74
N ALA A 19 -51.18 7.30 36.79
CA ALA A 19 -51.56 8.12 37.94
C ALA A 19 -52.00 9.53 37.47
N GLN A 20 -53.30 9.82 37.54
CA GLN A 20 -53.87 11.17 37.37
C GLN A 20 -53.60 12.08 38.60
N PRO A 21 -53.78 13.41 38.49
CA PRO A 21 -52.90 14.40 39.09
C PRO A 21 -53.39 14.92 40.44
N ALA A 22 -52.45 15.18 41.36
CA ALA A 22 -52.70 16.06 42.51
C ALA A 22 -52.14 17.46 42.18
N SER A 23 -53.05 18.42 42.24
CA SER A 23 -52.86 19.86 42.06
C SER A 23 -51.84 20.49 43.01
N GLY A 24 -51.04 21.45 42.49
CA GLY A 24 -50.59 22.60 43.27
C GLY A 24 -49.10 22.95 43.15
N GLY A 25 -48.77 23.89 42.27
CA GLY A 25 -47.47 24.59 42.25
C GLY A 25 -47.02 24.93 40.83
N SER A 26 -46.89 26.22 40.49
CA SER A 26 -46.38 26.66 39.19
C SER A 26 -44.91 26.30 39.02
N VAL A 27 -44.60 25.50 38.00
CA VAL A 27 -43.25 25.06 37.58
C VAL A 27 -42.33 26.17 37.04
N PHE A 28 -42.75 27.44 37.12
CA PHE A 28 -42.05 28.55 36.47
C PHE A 28 -41.05 29.32 37.36
N ASP A 29 -40.90 28.96 38.63
CA ASP A 29 -40.06 29.68 39.60
C ASP A 29 -38.79 28.91 40.02
N THR A 30 -38.21 28.10 39.14
CA THR A 30 -36.94 27.40 39.42
C THR A 30 -35.85 27.92 38.49
N PRO A 31 -34.75 28.51 39.01
CA PRO A 31 -33.60 28.87 38.19
C PRO A 31 -33.05 27.61 37.50
N PRO A 32 -32.70 27.63 36.20
CA PRO A 32 -32.23 26.42 35.54
C PRO A 32 -30.91 26.00 36.19
N ALA A 33 -30.90 24.80 36.79
CA ALA A 33 -29.68 24.15 37.20
C ALA A 33 -28.76 24.09 35.98
N GLN A 34 -27.52 24.57 36.15
CA GLN A 34 -26.51 24.59 35.09
C GLN A 34 -26.43 23.18 34.51
N ALA A 35 -26.79 23.04 33.23
CA ALA A 35 -26.69 21.78 32.53
C ALA A 35 -25.22 21.39 32.48
N VAL A 36 -24.82 20.46 33.34
CA VAL A 36 -23.59 19.71 33.17
C VAL A 36 -23.73 19.05 31.80
N LYS A 37 -22.96 19.57 30.84
CA LYS A 37 -22.91 19.04 29.49
C LYS A 37 -22.51 17.58 29.62
N ALA A 38 -23.47 16.68 29.46
CA ALA A 38 -23.20 15.25 29.46
C ALA A 38 -22.14 15.03 28.38
N GLU A 39 -20.93 14.67 28.80
CA GLU A 39 -19.92 14.22 27.87
C GLU A 39 -20.51 13.02 27.14
N ARG A 40 -20.52 13.13 25.81
CA ARG A 40 -20.96 12.06 24.93
C ARG A 40 -20.20 10.81 25.37
N PRO A 41 -20.88 9.68 25.68
CA PRO A 41 -20.17 8.48 26.05
C PRO A 41 -19.25 8.14 24.88
N VAL A 42 -17.95 8.31 25.07
CA VAL A 42 -16.96 7.68 24.21
C VAL A 42 -17.17 6.21 24.53
N ALA A 43 -17.79 5.48 23.59
CA ALA A 43 -17.77 4.03 23.66
C ALA A 43 -16.32 3.67 23.99
N ALA A 44 -16.09 2.85 25.01
CA ALA A 44 -14.77 2.29 25.27
C ALA A 44 -14.41 1.41 24.05
N GLY A 45 -14.02 2.07 22.97
CA GLY A 45 -13.51 1.42 21.78
C GLY A 45 -12.19 0.84 22.21
N ASP A 46 -12.04 -0.46 22.02
CA ASP A 46 -10.92 -1.30 22.46
C ASP A 46 -9.54 -0.85 21.90
N GLY A 47 -9.15 0.43 21.91
CA GLY A 47 -7.83 0.93 21.51
C GLY A 47 -7.37 0.63 20.07
N LYS A 48 -8.09 -0.19 19.29
CA LYS A 48 -7.57 -0.90 18.11
C LYS A 48 -7.09 0.09 17.06
N VAL A 49 -5.82 -0.01 16.69
CA VAL A 49 -5.24 0.73 15.57
C VAL A 49 -5.00 -0.26 14.45
N VAL A 50 -5.49 0.04 13.24
CA VAL A 50 -5.21 -0.76 12.05
C VAL A 50 -4.36 0.07 11.11
N LEU A 51 -3.17 -0.45 10.77
CA LEU A 51 -2.27 0.16 9.80
C LEU A 51 -2.38 -0.63 8.50
N THR A 52 -2.52 0.07 7.38
CA THR A 52 -2.49 -0.54 6.05
C THR A 52 -1.35 0.07 5.24
N PHE A 53 -0.39 -0.76 4.83
CA PHE A 53 0.71 -0.38 3.96
C PHE A 53 0.44 -0.90 2.56
N LYS A 54 0.34 0.01 1.59
CA LYS A 54 0.04 -0.32 0.21
C LYS A 54 1.27 -0.11 -0.67
N GLY A 55 1.72 -1.16 -1.36
CA GLY A 55 2.94 -1.18 -2.17
C GLY A 55 2.89 -0.41 -3.50
N GLY A 56 1.97 0.54 -3.69
CA GLY A 56 1.82 1.34 -4.91
C GLY A 56 0.45 2.02 -5.06
N ALA A 57 0.31 2.91 -6.06
CA ALA A 57 -0.94 3.63 -6.28
C ALA A 57 -2.04 2.80 -6.98
N GLY A 58 -1.66 1.70 -7.66
CA GLY A 58 -2.58 0.85 -8.43
C GLY A 58 -3.54 0.04 -7.56
N TYR A 59 -4.68 -0.37 -8.13
CA TYR A 59 -5.66 -1.21 -7.44
C TYR A 59 -5.12 -2.61 -7.14
N ASP A 60 -4.26 -3.14 -8.03
CA ASP A 60 -3.65 -4.47 -7.92
C ASP A 60 -2.40 -4.51 -7.02
N ALA A 61 -2.00 -3.38 -6.43
CA ALA A 61 -0.82 -3.33 -5.58
C ALA A 61 -1.05 -4.14 -4.28
N PRO A 62 -0.05 -4.91 -3.80
CA PRO A 62 -0.18 -5.75 -2.62
C PRO A 62 -0.21 -4.91 -1.34
N TRP A 63 -0.98 -5.37 -0.34
CA TRP A 63 -1.16 -4.67 0.93
C TRP A 63 -0.67 -5.52 2.09
N VAL A 64 -0.14 -4.86 3.12
CA VAL A 64 0.10 -5.43 4.44
C VAL A 64 -0.83 -4.72 5.42
N VAL A 65 -1.62 -5.48 6.15
CA VAL A 65 -2.53 -4.97 7.18
C VAL A 65 -2.03 -5.44 8.54
N ILE A 66 -1.81 -4.49 9.45
CA ILE A 66 -1.36 -4.75 10.82
C ILE A 66 -2.44 -4.32 11.78
N HIS A 67 -2.81 -5.21 12.69
CA HIS A 67 -3.71 -4.93 13.79
C HIS A 67 -2.89 -4.71 15.06
N ALA A 68 -3.02 -3.53 15.65
CA ALA A 68 -2.39 -3.17 16.91
C ALA A 68 -3.44 -2.93 17.98
N ALA A 69 -3.09 -3.25 19.23
CA ALA A 69 -3.97 -3.07 20.38
C ALA A 69 -4.20 -1.60 20.71
N ASP A 70 -3.19 -0.76 20.50
CA ASP A 70 -3.20 0.68 20.71
C ASP A 70 -2.14 1.40 19.86
N LEU A 71 -1.99 2.72 20.07
CA LEU A 71 -1.01 3.54 19.33
C LEU A 71 0.45 3.23 19.68
N ALA A 72 0.73 2.82 20.91
CA ALA A 72 2.10 2.50 21.33
C ALA A 72 2.55 1.18 20.67
N ASP A 73 1.69 0.16 20.72
CA ASP A 73 1.89 -1.10 20.01
C ASP A 73 2.05 -0.89 18.49
N ALA A 74 1.20 -0.03 17.89
CA ALA A 74 1.32 0.32 16.47
C ALA A 74 2.67 0.95 16.13
N TYR A 75 3.19 1.84 17.00
CA TYR A 75 4.48 2.49 16.82
C TYR A 75 5.65 1.49 16.95
N ASP A 76 5.60 0.62 17.96
CA ASP A 76 6.64 -0.39 18.22
C ASP A 76 6.71 -1.44 17.11
N GLN A 77 5.57 -1.88 16.57
CA GLN A 77 5.52 -2.81 15.44
C GLN A 77 6.16 -2.24 14.17
N VAL A 78 6.08 -0.91 13.97
CA VAL A 78 6.62 -0.23 12.78
C VAL A 78 8.07 0.19 12.95
N SER A 79 8.45 0.66 14.13
CA SER A 79 9.71 1.38 14.36
C SER A 79 10.61 0.77 15.44
N GLY A 80 10.09 -0.15 16.24
CA GLY A 80 10.83 -0.85 17.29
C GLY A 80 11.63 -2.04 16.77
N GLU A 81 11.75 -3.07 17.60
CA GLU A 81 12.56 -4.28 17.34
C GLU A 81 12.14 -5.02 16.05
N ASN A 82 10.85 -4.94 15.71
CA ASN A 82 10.28 -5.61 14.54
C ASN A 82 10.45 -4.83 13.22
N SER A 83 11.00 -3.62 13.23
CA SER A 83 11.12 -2.77 12.03
C SER A 83 11.86 -3.46 10.86
N THR A 84 12.92 -4.21 11.16
CA THR A 84 13.69 -4.96 10.13
C THR A 84 12.90 -6.15 9.59
N LEU A 85 12.16 -6.84 10.45
CA LEU A 85 11.28 -7.94 10.04
C LEU A 85 10.12 -7.41 9.18
N LEU A 86 9.51 -6.29 9.57
CA LEU A 86 8.47 -5.63 8.81
C LEU A 86 8.97 -5.21 7.42
N ALA A 87 10.17 -4.62 7.32
CA ALA A 87 10.78 -4.28 6.05
C ALA A 87 11.02 -5.51 5.16
N SER A 88 11.41 -6.64 5.76
CA SER A 88 11.59 -7.91 5.04
C SER A 88 10.26 -8.48 4.56
N LEU A 89 9.24 -8.48 5.42
CA LEU A 89 7.88 -8.88 5.08
C LEU A 89 7.31 -8.05 3.91
N MET A 90 7.51 -6.73 3.93
CA MET A 90 7.07 -5.85 2.83
C MET A 90 7.73 -6.22 1.49
N LYS A 91 9.03 -6.59 1.49
CA LYS A 91 9.73 -7.05 0.29
C LYS A 91 9.13 -8.36 -0.23
N GLU A 92 8.89 -9.33 0.65
CA GLU A 92 8.28 -10.62 0.29
C GLU A 92 6.85 -10.44 -0.24
N VAL A 93 6.03 -9.62 0.41
CA VAL A 93 4.67 -9.31 -0.04
C VAL A 93 4.67 -8.59 -1.39
N GLN A 94 5.64 -7.68 -1.62
CA GLN A 94 5.83 -7.06 -2.93
C GLN A 94 6.19 -8.10 -4.00
N ALA A 95 7.15 -8.98 -3.71
CA ALA A 95 7.55 -10.04 -4.64
C ALA A 95 6.39 -10.99 -4.95
N GLY A 96 5.63 -11.40 -3.92
CA GLY A 96 4.43 -12.22 -4.06
C GLY A 96 3.35 -11.55 -4.90
N GLY A 97 3.10 -10.24 -4.71
CA GLY A 97 2.15 -9.48 -5.52
C GLY A 97 2.55 -9.42 -7.01
N GLN A 98 3.84 -9.23 -7.30
CA GLN A 98 4.35 -9.26 -8.67
C GLN A 98 4.24 -10.65 -9.29
N PHE A 99 4.57 -11.69 -8.51
CA PHE A 99 4.41 -13.07 -8.96
C PHE A 99 2.95 -13.39 -9.26
N PHE A 100 2.04 -13.07 -8.35
CA PHE A 100 0.61 -13.30 -8.52
C PHE A 100 0.04 -12.57 -9.75
N SER A 101 0.44 -11.32 -9.96
CA SER A 101 0.08 -10.55 -11.15
C SER A 101 0.58 -11.20 -12.46
N SER A 102 1.74 -11.87 -12.40
CA SER A 102 2.28 -12.58 -13.55
C SER A 102 1.51 -13.88 -13.87
N LEU A 103 0.93 -14.55 -12.86
CA LEU A 103 0.07 -15.72 -13.07
C LEU A 103 -1.23 -15.38 -13.82
N GLY A 104 -1.79 -14.20 -13.58
CA GLY A 104 -2.99 -13.72 -14.28
C GLY A 104 -2.74 -13.28 -15.73
N SER A 105 -1.46 -13.13 -16.12
CA SER A 105 -1.06 -12.67 -17.45
C SER A 105 -0.49 -13.82 -18.28
N SER A 106 -1.36 -14.65 -18.86
CA SER A 106 -0.98 -15.53 -19.98
C SER A 106 -0.82 -14.72 -21.27
N ALA A 107 0.11 -13.76 -21.29
CA ALA A 107 0.69 -13.09 -22.46
C ALA A 107 1.61 -11.96 -21.98
N PRO A 108 2.78 -11.72 -22.61
CA PRO A 108 3.56 -10.52 -22.33
C PRO A 108 2.79 -9.31 -22.88
N LYS A 109 2.06 -8.60 -22.02
CA LYS A 109 1.57 -7.26 -22.35
C LYS A 109 2.75 -6.32 -22.28
N GLY A 110 3.39 -6.14 -23.44
CA GLY A 110 4.12 -4.91 -23.73
C GLY A 110 3.24 -3.72 -23.38
N GLY A 111 3.79 -2.80 -22.58
CA GLY A 111 3.08 -1.64 -22.09
C GLY A 111 2.55 -0.75 -23.21
N SER A 112 1.37 -0.17 -22.98
CA SER A 112 0.90 1.01 -23.70
C SER A 112 -0.10 1.78 -22.84
N GLY A 113 0.20 3.07 -22.65
CA GLY A 113 -0.71 4.15 -22.23
C GLY A 113 -0.76 4.40 -20.72
N GLY A 114 -0.39 5.56 -20.17
CA GLY A 114 0.06 6.82 -20.76
C GLY A 114 0.19 7.85 -19.61
N GLY A 115 1.16 8.75 -19.71
CA GLY A 115 1.36 9.82 -18.73
C GLY A 115 2.79 10.35 -18.73
N GLY A 116 2.97 11.54 -19.30
CA GLY A 116 4.25 12.17 -19.60
C GLY A 116 5.27 12.19 -18.46
N GLY A 117 6.52 11.94 -18.83
CA GLY A 117 7.67 12.09 -17.97
C GLY A 117 8.82 11.36 -18.61
N GLN A 118 9.74 12.10 -19.25
CA GLN A 118 11.00 11.55 -19.76
C GLN A 118 11.80 11.00 -18.58
N ARG A 119 11.50 9.75 -18.20
CA ARG A 119 12.38 8.96 -17.35
C ARG A 119 13.38 8.33 -18.31
N GLN A 120 14.59 8.88 -18.30
CA GLN A 120 15.80 8.21 -18.74
C GLN A 120 15.67 6.74 -18.32
N GLN A 121 15.44 5.87 -19.29
CA GLN A 121 15.26 4.44 -19.05
C GLN A 121 16.56 3.93 -18.43
N ARG A 122 16.57 3.75 -17.10
CA ARG A 122 17.55 2.87 -16.46
C ARG A 122 17.21 1.48 -17.00
N ALA A 123 18.01 1.04 -17.97
CA ALA A 123 17.93 -0.31 -18.50
C ALA A 123 17.91 -1.30 -17.32
N PRO A 124 17.01 -2.29 -17.31
CA PRO A 124 17.10 -3.42 -16.40
C PRO A 124 18.52 -4.00 -16.47
N GLN A 125 19.15 -4.25 -15.32
CA GLN A 125 20.34 -5.08 -15.27
C GLN A 125 19.92 -6.51 -15.57
N GLU A 126 19.80 -6.80 -16.86
CA GLU A 126 19.57 -8.14 -17.37
C GLU A 126 20.91 -8.89 -17.32
N SER A 127 20.89 -10.14 -16.86
CA SER A 127 22.07 -11.01 -16.95
C SER A 127 22.30 -11.41 -18.42
N ALA A 128 23.57 -11.53 -18.83
CA ALA A 128 23.88 -11.89 -20.21
C ALA A 128 23.27 -13.24 -20.62
N PRO A 129 22.74 -13.38 -21.86
CA PRO A 129 22.25 -14.66 -22.35
C PRO A 129 23.34 -15.74 -22.26
N GLY A 130 23.06 -16.80 -21.49
CA GLY A 130 24.00 -17.92 -21.29
C GLY A 130 25.10 -17.69 -20.26
N GLY A 131 24.99 -16.69 -19.38
CA GLY A 131 25.93 -16.50 -18.26
C GLY A 131 27.33 -16.03 -18.69
N GLN A 132 27.45 -15.46 -19.89
CA GLN A 132 28.72 -14.98 -20.41
C GLN A 132 29.16 -13.71 -19.66
N SER A 133 30.30 -13.76 -18.99
CA SER A 133 31.02 -12.59 -18.46
C SER A 133 32.14 -12.21 -19.43
N ARG A 134 32.35 -10.91 -19.68
CA ARG A 134 33.53 -10.43 -20.40
C ARG A 134 34.36 -9.55 -19.49
N GLN A 135 35.68 -9.60 -19.61
CA GLN A 135 36.60 -8.80 -18.84
C GLN A 135 37.28 -7.79 -19.77
N CYS A 136 37.40 -6.54 -19.30
CA CYS A 136 38.25 -5.52 -19.91
C CYS A 136 39.36 -5.10 -18.92
N SER A 137 40.23 -4.19 -19.33
CA SER A 137 41.28 -3.61 -18.48
C SER A 137 40.74 -2.92 -17.21
N HIS A 138 39.44 -2.62 -17.16
CA HIS A 138 38.77 -1.94 -16.06
C HIS A 138 37.94 -2.88 -15.18
N GLY A 139 37.99 -4.19 -15.44
CA GLY A 139 37.28 -5.21 -14.67
C GLY A 139 36.20 -5.92 -15.48
N GLU A 140 35.24 -6.52 -14.78
CA GLU A 140 34.13 -7.23 -15.39
C GLU A 140 33.18 -6.26 -16.11
N MET A 141 32.91 -6.55 -17.38
CA MET A 141 32.03 -5.76 -18.22
C MET A 141 30.58 -5.96 -17.82
N VAL A 142 29.83 -4.87 -17.75
CA VAL A 142 28.42 -4.87 -17.35
C VAL A 142 27.55 -5.09 -18.58
N PHE A 143 26.76 -6.17 -18.56
CA PHE A 143 25.76 -6.40 -19.59
C PHE A 143 24.64 -5.36 -19.51
N LYS A 144 24.29 -4.78 -20.66
CA LYS A 144 23.17 -3.85 -20.82
C LYS A 144 22.37 -4.20 -22.06
N SER A 145 21.06 -4.06 -21.95
CA SER A 145 20.11 -4.19 -23.06
C SER A 145 19.26 -2.92 -23.18
N GLY A 146 18.73 -2.65 -24.37
CA GLY A 146 17.87 -1.51 -24.59
C GLY A 146 17.34 -1.42 -26.01
N VAL A 147 16.64 -0.33 -26.32
CA VAL A 147 16.17 -0.01 -27.67
C VAL A 147 16.97 1.17 -28.20
N GLY A 148 17.55 1.03 -29.39
CA GLY A 148 18.38 2.05 -30.02
C GLY A 148 17.53 3.17 -30.64
N LYS A 149 18.19 4.24 -31.11
CA LYS A 149 17.53 5.37 -31.78
C LYS A 149 16.67 4.95 -32.99
N ASN A 150 17.00 3.81 -33.61
CA ASN A 150 16.30 3.26 -34.77
C ASN A 150 15.15 2.31 -34.38
N GLY A 151 14.77 2.25 -33.11
CA GLY A 151 13.73 1.34 -32.61
C GLY A 151 14.15 -0.13 -32.54
N LYS A 152 15.38 -0.47 -32.91
CA LYS A 152 15.90 -1.85 -32.86
C LYS A 152 16.41 -2.19 -31.45
N PRO A 153 16.07 -3.36 -30.89
CA PRO A 153 16.65 -3.81 -29.64
C PRO A 153 18.15 -4.06 -29.82
N TRP A 154 18.95 -3.75 -28.80
CA TRP A 154 20.37 -4.02 -28.74
C TRP A 154 20.74 -4.62 -27.38
N LYS A 155 21.82 -5.41 -27.39
CA LYS A 155 22.45 -5.99 -26.19
C LYS A 155 23.94 -5.75 -26.33
N ALA A 156 24.60 -5.30 -25.27
CA ALA A 156 26.05 -5.10 -25.28
C ALA A 156 26.68 -5.28 -23.90
N PHE A 157 27.93 -5.70 -23.90
CA PHE A 157 28.79 -5.59 -22.72
C PHE A 157 29.43 -4.20 -22.71
N MET A 158 29.26 -3.46 -21.62
CA MET A 158 29.81 -2.13 -21.45
C MET A 158 30.91 -2.13 -20.39
N CYS A 159 32.00 -1.41 -20.65
CA CYS A 159 33.07 -1.20 -19.68
C CYS A 159 32.50 -0.56 -18.38
N PRO A 160 32.94 -1.01 -17.18
CA PRO A 160 32.50 -0.45 -15.91
C PRO A 160 33.06 0.96 -15.63
N ALA A 161 34.03 1.43 -16.41
CA ALA A 161 34.58 2.78 -16.29
C ALA A 161 33.49 3.87 -16.40
N PRO A 162 33.66 5.01 -15.71
CA PRO A 162 32.70 6.10 -15.77
C PRO A 162 32.48 6.57 -17.21
N ARG A 163 31.26 7.02 -17.50
CA ARG A 163 30.89 7.52 -18.83
C ARG A 163 31.79 8.71 -19.21
N ASN A 164 32.39 8.65 -20.41
CA ASN A 164 33.35 9.63 -20.95
C ASN A 164 34.74 9.61 -20.29
N ALA A 165 35.14 8.52 -19.64
CA ALA A 165 36.53 8.34 -19.26
C ALA A 165 37.40 8.22 -20.53
N PRO A 166 38.58 8.85 -20.57
CA PRO A 166 39.45 8.82 -21.76
C PRO A 166 39.98 7.43 -22.10
N ASP A 167 39.92 6.50 -21.14
CA ASP A 167 40.33 5.11 -21.23
C ASP A 167 39.16 4.13 -21.34
N GLN A 168 37.92 4.61 -21.52
CA GLN A 168 36.75 3.73 -21.64
C GLN A 168 36.87 2.81 -22.88
N CYS A 169 36.75 1.50 -22.68
CA CYS A 169 36.72 0.53 -23.77
C CYS A 169 35.44 0.66 -24.60
N ASP A 170 35.52 0.33 -25.89
CA ASP A 170 34.36 0.24 -26.77
C ASP A 170 33.36 -0.83 -26.29
N PRO A 171 32.04 -0.59 -26.45
CA PRO A 171 31.02 -1.57 -26.12
C PRO A 171 31.02 -2.74 -27.10
N ASP A 172 30.92 -3.96 -26.56
CA ASP A 172 30.82 -5.18 -27.36
C ASP A 172 29.35 -5.54 -27.57
N PHE A 173 28.83 -5.28 -28.78
CA PHE A 173 27.44 -5.53 -29.13
C PHE A 173 27.21 -7.01 -29.50
N LEU A 174 26.27 -7.64 -28.80
CA LEU A 174 25.73 -8.94 -29.16
C LEU A 174 24.69 -8.75 -30.27
N ARG A 175 24.88 -9.50 -31.37
CA ARG A 175 23.92 -9.56 -32.48
C ARG A 175 22.89 -10.65 -32.25
#